data_AF-A0A524DC18-F1
#
_entry.id   AF-A0A524DC18-F1
#
_cell.length_a   1.000
_cell.length_b   1.000
_cell.length_c   1.000
_cell.angle_alpha   90.00
_cell.angle_beta   90.00
_cell.angle_gamma   90.00
#
_symmetry.space_group_name_H-M   'P 1'
#
loop_
_entity.id
_entity.type
_entity.pdbx_description
1 polymer ?
#
loop_
_entity_poly.entity_id
_entity_poly.type
_entity_poly.pdbx_seq_one_letter_code
_entity_poly.pdbx_strand_id
1 'polypeptide(L)'
;MGTLTEKEVSNLPKRFDTVPYNTFFKLWYALQKSLPEDQKAKILTRIGRTIGREFDDSDIETIYDFLPRLREFLEKEWAITDNAKVDIVKDDDGNILKIQAKQDSCKMCFANTYYRYHDYGSPSCIFPQVMMGILSKVRRKLEFSNLRFEGVQKGGVGECAMVWNVN
;
A
#
# COMPACT_ATOMS: atom_id res chain seq x y z
N MET A 1 -26.34 -1.55 15.77
CA MET A 1 -25.22 -0.60 15.65
C MET A 1 -25.59 0.42 14.58
N GLY A 2 -25.53 1.72 14.88
CA GLY A 2 -25.89 2.78 13.94
C GLY A 2 -24.79 3.01 12.90
N THR A 3 -25.18 3.28 11.66
CA THR A 3 -24.27 3.65 10.57
C THR A 3 -24.02 5.15 10.61
N LEU A 4 -22.76 5.58 10.48
CA LEU A 4 -22.41 7.00 10.40
C LEU A 4 -22.90 7.61 9.08
N THR A 5 -23.37 8.85 9.13
CA THR A 5 -23.76 9.66 7.95
C THR A 5 -22.52 10.23 7.25
N GLU A 6 -22.63 10.57 5.97
CA GLU A 6 -21.51 11.16 5.20
C GLU A 6 -20.95 12.44 5.83
N LYS A 7 -21.82 13.24 6.43
CA LYS A 7 -21.46 14.50 7.12
C LYS A 7 -20.68 14.25 8.41
N GLU A 8 -21.02 13.19 9.13
CA GLU A 8 -20.26 12.78 10.32
C GLU A 8 -18.87 12.27 9.92
N VAL A 9 -18.79 11.49 8.85
CA VAL A 9 -17.51 11.00 8.30
C VAL A 9 -16.62 12.16 7.83
N SER A 10 -17.19 13.18 7.18
CA SER A 10 -16.41 14.32 6.67
C SER A 10 -15.79 15.18 7.77
N ASN A 11 -16.38 15.15 8.98
CA ASN A 11 -15.98 15.94 10.14
C ASN A 11 -15.00 15.20 11.06
N LEU A 12 -14.70 13.93 10.82
CA LEU A 12 -13.70 13.21 11.59
C LEU A 12 -12.30 13.82 11.36
N PRO A 13 -11.42 13.80 12.38
CA PRO A 13 -10.02 14.18 12.21
C PRO A 13 -9.40 13.37 11.06
N LYS A 14 -8.88 14.09 10.06
CA LYS A 14 -8.28 13.48 8.85
C LYS A 14 -6.77 13.29 8.97
N ARG A 15 -6.15 13.92 9.96
CA ARG A 15 -4.74 13.78 10.32
C ARG A 15 -4.66 13.48 11.81
N PHE A 16 -3.93 12.42 12.14
CA PHE A 16 -3.60 12.07 13.50
C PHE A 16 -2.09 12.27 13.64
N ASP A 17 -1.66 13.13 14.57
CA ASP A 17 -0.26 13.53 14.68
C ASP A 17 0.68 12.35 14.94
N THR A 18 0.19 11.28 15.59
CA THR A 18 0.78 9.94 15.51
C THR A 18 -0.15 8.93 16.18
N VAL A 19 -0.53 7.86 15.49
CA VAL A 19 -1.11 6.68 16.14
C VAL A 19 0.03 5.71 16.44
N PRO A 20 0.26 5.29 17.70
CA PRO A 20 1.28 4.29 17.99
C PRO A 20 1.07 3.04 17.13
N TYR A 21 2.14 2.48 16.56
CA TYR A 21 2.02 1.36 15.63
C TYR A 21 1.25 0.17 16.22
N ASN A 22 1.45 -0.13 17.51
CA ASN A 22 0.70 -1.18 18.21
C ASN A 22 -0.82 -0.90 18.23
N THR A 23 -1.22 0.36 18.41
CA THR A 23 -2.62 0.77 18.37
C THR A 23 -3.19 0.65 16.97
N PHE A 24 -2.47 1.15 15.96
CA PHE A 24 -2.85 0.97 14.55
C PHE A 24 -3.01 -0.51 14.21
N PHE A 25 -2.04 -1.34 14.58
CA PHE A 25 -2.05 -2.79 14.34
C PHE A 25 -3.27 -3.47 14.96
N LYS A 26 -3.57 -3.17 16.23
CA LYS A 26 -4.74 -3.73 16.93
C LYS A 26 -6.06 -3.31 16.30
N LEU A 27 -6.18 -2.03 15.92
CA LEU A 27 -7.37 -1.51 15.25
C LEU A 27 -7.54 -2.11 13.86
N TRP A 28 -6.46 -2.14 13.08
CA TRP A 28 -6.40 -2.73 11.75
C TRP A 28 -6.82 -4.19 11.75
N TYR A 29 -6.35 -4.91 12.76
CA TYR A 29 -6.75 -6.29 12.99
C TYR A 29 -8.22 -6.46 13.36
N ALA A 30 -8.70 -5.70 14.34
CA ALA A 30 -10.10 -5.78 14.77
C ALA A 30 -11.04 -5.46 13.60
N LEU A 31 -10.67 -4.50 12.76
CA LEU A 31 -11.35 -4.20 11.50
C LEU A 31 -11.36 -5.43 10.59
N GLN A 32 -10.20 -6.02 10.28
CA GLN A 32 -10.16 -7.20 9.42
C GLN A 32 -10.98 -8.38 9.95
N LYS A 33 -11.03 -8.62 11.26
CA LYS A 33 -11.85 -9.69 11.85
C LYS A 33 -13.35 -9.40 11.79
N SER A 34 -13.76 -8.14 11.84
CA SER A 34 -15.17 -7.77 11.79
C SER A 34 -15.75 -7.71 10.37
N LEU A 35 -14.90 -7.70 9.34
CA LEU A 35 -15.36 -7.72 7.95
C LEU A 35 -15.98 -9.09 7.57
N PRO A 36 -17.15 -9.09 6.91
CA PRO A 36 -17.71 -10.29 6.29
C PRO A 36 -16.71 -10.93 5.32
N GLU A 37 -16.57 -12.25 5.33
CA GLU A 37 -15.55 -12.96 4.52
C GLU A 37 -15.70 -12.69 3.01
N ASP A 38 -16.94 -12.64 2.52
CA ASP A 38 -17.30 -12.36 1.13
C ASP A 38 -16.97 -10.93 0.68
N GLN A 39 -16.95 -9.97 1.62
CA GLN A 39 -16.68 -8.55 1.33
C GLN A 39 -15.26 -8.12 1.69
N LYS A 40 -14.57 -8.90 2.52
CA LYS A 40 -13.25 -8.59 3.08
C LYS A 40 -12.27 -8.16 2.01
N ALA A 41 -12.10 -8.96 0.95
CA ALA A 41 -11.17 -8.65 -0.14
C ALA A 41 -11.49 -7.31 -0.84
N LYS A 42 -12.78 -7.05 -1.10
CA LYS A 42 -13.26 -5.82 -1.76
C LYS A 42 -13.03 -4.59 -0.89
N ILE A 43 -13.33 -4.68 0.41
CA ILE A 43 -13.18 -3.59 1.37
C ILE A 43 -11.69 -3.26 1.57
N LEU A 44 -10.85 -4.28 1.79
CA LEU A 44 -9.42 -4.08 1.97
C LEU A 44 -8.75 -3.51 0.72
N THR A 45 -9.21 -3.94 -0.47
CA THR A 45 -8.80 -3.33 -1.74
C THR A 45 -9.15 -1.85 -1.80
N ARG A 46 -10.38 -1.48 -1.40
CA ARG A 46 -10.82 -0.08 -1.38
C ARG A 46 -10.00 0.75 -0.39
N ILE A 47 -9.71 0.22 0.79
CA ILE A 47 -8.89 0.90 1.80
C ILE A 47 -7.49 1.14 1.24
N GLY A 48 -6.81 0.11 0.75
CA GLY A 48 -5.46 0.26 0.18
C GLY A 48 -5.41 1.29 -0.95
N ARG A 49 -6.36 1.23 -1.90
CA ARG A 49 -6.44 2.24 -2.97
C ARG A 49 -6.73 3.65 -2.48
N THR A 50 -7.48 3.80 -1.39
CA THR A 50 -7.78 5.11 -0.79
C THR A 50 -6.53 5.71 -0.18
N ILE A 51 -5.77 4.93 0.61
CA ILE A 51 -4.47 5.31 1.14
C ILE A 51 -3.54 5.76 0.00
N GLY A 52 -3.41 4.94 -1.04
CA GLY A 52 -2.55 5.28 -2.18
C GLY A 52 -2.97 6.53 -2.95
N ARG A 53 -4.23 6.96 -2.84
CA ARG A 53 -4.71 8.19 -3.49
C ARG A 53 -4.31 9.47 -2.75
N GLU A 54 -3.91 9.36 -1.49
CA GLU A 54 -3.41 10.48 -0.70
C GLU A 54 -2.01 10.93 -1.10
N PHE A 55 -1.26 10.08 -1.81
CA PHE A 55 0.04 10.43 -2.36
C PHE A 55 -0.05 11.69 -3.23
N ASP A 56 0.62 12.77 -2.86
CA ASP A 56 0.68 13.99 -3.68
C ASP A 56 1.58 13.74 -4.90
N ASP A 57 1.01 13.98 -6.09
CA ASP A 57 1.70 13.79 -7.36
C ASP A 57 1.88 15.12 -8.11
N SER A 58 1.56 16.27 -7.51
CA SER A 58 1.47 17.57 -8.18
C SER A 58 2.76 18.01 -8.88
N ASP A 59 3.92 17.67 -8.33
CA ASP A 59 5.26 18.03 -8.79
C ASP A 59 5.99 16.87 -9.52
N ILE A 60 5.32 15.75 -9.76
CA ILE A 60 5.93 14.59 -10.42
C ILE A 60 5.90 14.76 -11.95
N GLU A 61 7.07 14.88 -12.55
CA GLU A 61 7.23 14.90 -14.02
C GLU A 61 7.95 13.65 -14.52
N THR A 62 8.92 13.14 -13.77
CA THR A 62 9.76 12.00 -14.16
C THR A 62 9.71 10.87 -13.13
N ILE A 63 10.19 9.69 -13.54
CA ILE A 63 10.36 8.57 -12.62
C ILE A 63 11.35 8.90 -11.48
N TYR A 64 12.31 9.79 -11.73
CA TYR A 64 13.32 10.16 -10.75
C TYR A 64 12.78 11.13 -9.69
N ASP A 65 11.73 11.90 -10.01
CA ASP A 65 10.97 12.69 -9.02
C ASP A 65 10.05 11.78 -8.20
N PHE A 66 9.45 10.80 -8.87
CA PHE A 66 8.51 9.87 -8.27
C PHE A 66 9.13 9.00 -7.17
N LEU A 67 10.30 8.41 -7.41
CA LEU A 67 10.87 7.41 -6.49
C LEU A 67 11.19 7.98 -5.09
N PRO A 68 11.85 9.15 -4.94
CA PRO A 68 12.07 9.77 -3.64
C PRO A 68 10.77 10.14 -2.93
N ARG A 69 9.80 10.72 -3.64
CA ARG A 69 8.50 11.11 -3.07
C ARG A 69 7.73 9.89 -2.60
N LEU A 70 7.73 8.81 -3.39
CA LEU A 70 7.12 7.54 -3.03
C LEU A 70 7.74 6.98 -1.75
N ARG A 71 9.07 6.97 -1.66
CA ARG A 71 9.77 6.52 -0.46
C ARG A 71 9.37 7.35 0.76
N GLU A 72 9.38 8.68 0.63
CA GLU A 72 9.01 9.57 1.72
C GLU A 72 7.57 9.35 2.20
N PHE A 73 6.63 9.21 1.27
CA PHE A 73 5.24 8.90 1.58
C PHE A 73 5.09 7.58 2.34
N LEU A 74 5.78 6.53 1.88
CA LEU A 74 5.70 5.20 2.49
C LEU A 74 6.36 5.13 3.88
N GLU A 75 7.49 5.81 4.07
CA GLU A 75 8.27 5.77 5.32
C GLU A 75 7.82 6.81 6.35
N LYS A 76 7.54 8.05 5.93
CA LYS A 76 7.30 9.17 6.85
C LYS A 76 5.84 9.50 7.04
N GLU A 77 5.06 9.54 5.97
CA GLU A 77 3.65 9.97 6.07
C GLU A 77 2.75 8.84 6.57
N TRP A 78 2.93 7.64 6.01
CA TRP A 78 2.11 6.48 6.35
C TRP A 78 2.84 5.43 7.20
N ALA A 79 4.17 5.55 7.35
CA ALA A 79 5.03 4.65 8.14
C ALA A 79 4.78 3.15 7.87
N ILE A 80 4.43 2.81 6.62
CA ILE A 80 4.02 1.46 6.19
C ILE A 80 5.21 0.48 6.22
N THR A 81 6.42 1.01 6.08
CA THR A 81 7.69 0.29 6.01
C THR A 81 8.76 1.12 6.69
N ASP A 82 9.76 0.45 7.24
CA ASP A 82 10.89 1.12 7.88
C ASP A 82 12.04 1.38 6.88
N ASN A 83 12.11 0.65 5.76
CA ASN A 83 13.06 0.86 4.66
C ASN A 83 12.40 0.50 3.31
N ALA A 84 11.76 1.47 2.66
CA ALA A 84 11.24 1.27 1.31
C ALA A 84 12.37 1.39 0.29
N LYS A 85 12.64 0.31 -0.45
CA LYS A 85 13.42 0.37 -1.67
C LYS A 85 12.53 0.08 -2.87
N VAL A 86 12.47 1.03 -3.80
CA VAL A 86 11.69 0.88 -5.04
C VAL A 86 12.64 0.93 -6.22
N ASP A 87 12.76 -0.19 -6.92
CA ASP A 87 13.59 -0.36 -8.10
C ASP A 87 12.70 -0.32 -9.37
N ILE A 88 13.30 0.08 -10.48
CA ILE A 88 12.66 0.05 -11.81
C ILE A 88 13.36 -0.96 -12.70
N VAL A 89 12.59 -1.72 -13.47
CA VAL A 89 13.10 -2.61 -14.51
C VAL A 89 12.78 -1.97 -15.84
N LYS A 90 13.81 -1.78 -16.67
CA LYS A 90 13.69 -1.21 -18.02
C LYS A 90 13.93 -2.26 -19.10
N ASP A 91 13.40 -2.02 -20.29
CA ASP A 91 13.81 -2.75 -21.50
C ASP A 91 15.12 -2.18 -22.08
N ASP A 92 15.56 -2.76 -23.20
CA ASP A 92 16.79 -2.36 -23.90
C ASP A 92 16.69 -0.93 -24.49
N ASP A 93 15.47 -0.45 -24.74
CA ASP A 93 15.18 0.90 -25.25
C ASP A 93 15.04 1.94 -24.12
N GLY A 94 15.12 1.50 -22.86
CA GLY A 94 15.04 2.37 -21.67
C GLY A 94 13.62 2.64 -21.16
N ASN A 95 12.58 2.01 -21.74
CA ASN A 95 11.20 2.12 -21.27
C ASN A 95 11.02 1.34 -19.97
N ILE A 96 10.17 1.85 -19.08
CA ILE A 96 9.92 1.23 -17.79
C ILE A 96 8.93 0.07 -17.97
N LEU A 97 9.40 -1.16 -17.76
CA LEU A 97 8.57 -2.36 -17.81
C LEU A 97 7.90 -2.65 -16.48
N LYS A 98 8.65 -2.53 -15.38
CA LYS A 98 8.19 -2.94 -14.06
C LYS A 98 8.66 -2.01 -12.96
N ILE A 99 7.84 -1.92 -11.93
CA ILE A 99 8.18 -1.35 -10.63
C ILE A 99 8.32 -2.51 -9.64
N GLN A 100 9.44 -2.56 -8.92
CA GLN A 100 9.69 -3.54 -7.87
C GLN A 100 9.86 -2.84 -6.53
N ALA A 101 8.93 -3.03 -5.60
CA ALA A 101 9.07 -2.55 -4.24
C ALA A 101 9.59 -3.67 -3.35
N LYS A 102 10.81 -3.48 -2.84
CA LYS A 102 11.41 -4.24 -1.75
C LYS A 102 11.11 -3.52 -0.45
N GLN A 103 10.60 -4.27 0.51
CA GLN A 103 10.15 -3.72 1.77
C GLN A 103 10.77 -4.55 2.88
N ASP A 104 11.47 -3.86 3.77
CA ASP A 104 11.78 -4.40 5.08
C ASP A 104 10.58 -4.10 5.98
N SER A 105 10.22 -5.07 6.83
CA SER A 105 9.22 -4.92 7.89
C SER A 105 7.90 -4.26 7.45
N CYS A 106 7.29 -4.70 6.34
CA CYS A 106 6.01 -4.16 5.90
C CYS A 106 4.93 -4.36 6.97
N LYS A 107 4.56 -3.27 7.64
CA LYS A 107 3.65 -3.23 8.78
C LYS A 107 2.22 -3.64 8.40
N MET A 108 1.85 -3.37 7.15
CA MET A 108 0.58 -3.79 6.55
C MET A 108 0.53 -5.30 6.25
N CYS A 109 1.69 -5.95 6.10
CA CYS A 109 1.82 -7.39 5.98
C CYS A 109 2.11 -8.06 7.34
N PHE A 110 2.64 -7.36 8.35
CA PHE A 110 2.99 -7.98 9.64
C PHE A 110 1.76 -8.46 10.42
N ALA A 111 0.62 -7.77 10.27
CA ALA A 111 -0.69 -8.28 10.66
C ALA A 111 -0.85 -9.72 10.14
N ASN A 112 -0.52 -9.95 8.88
CA ASN A 112 -0.70 -11.24 8.26
C ASN A 112 0.13 -12.37 8.88
N THR A 113 1.38 -12.04 9.23
CA THR A 113 2.32 -13.02 9.78
C THR A 113 1.88 -13.44 11.18
N TYR A 114 1.55 -12.47 12.05
CA TYR A 114 1.07 -12.75 13.41
C TYR A 114 -0.22 -13.61 13.42
N TYR A 115 -1.16 -13.38 12.50
CA TYR A 115 -2.43 -14.15 12.45
C TYR A 115 -2.28 -15.56 11.89
N ARG A 116 -1.34 -15.82 10.99
CA ARG A 116 -1.02 -17.20 10.60
C ARG A 116 -0.52 -18.02 11.79
N TYR A 117 0.20 -17.39 12.72
CA TYR A 117 0.72 -18.06 13.91
C TYR A 117 -0.33 -18.28 15.01
N HIS A 118 -1.30 -17.37 15.18
CA HIS A 118 -2.22 -17.41 16.33
C HIS A 118 -3.66 -17.83 16.01
N ASP A 119 -4.16 -17.62 14.78
CA ASP A 119 -5.60 -17.69 14.50
C ASP A 119 -5.98 -18.45 13.20
N TYR A 120 -5.05 -19.20 12.59
CA TYR A 120 -5.28 -19.95 11.33
C TYR A 120 -5.89 -19.13 10.17
N GLY A 121 -5.78 -17.80 10.22
CA GLY A 121 -6.41 -16.91 9.24
C GLY A 121 -5.66 -16.82 7.91
N SER A 122 -6.37 -16.42 6.85
CA SER A 122 -5.79 -15.91 5.60
C SER A 122 -5.84 -14.39 5.55
N PRO A 123 -4.77 -13.72 5.97
CA PRO A 123 -4.71 -12.26 5.99
C PRO A 123 -4.08 -11.71 4.69
N SER A 124 -4.68 -10.65 4.14
CA SER A 124 -4.34 -10.08 2.83
C SER A 124 -3.60 -8.77 3.00
N CYS A 125 -2.35 -8.70 2.52
CA CYS A 125 -1.56 -7.48 2.62
C CYS A 125 -2.19 -6.41 1.72
N ILE A 126 -2.44 -5.21 2.24
CA ILE A 126 -3.05 -4.13 1.46
C ILE A 126 -2.02 -3.28 0.70
N PHE A 127 -0.73 -3.46 1.00
CA PHE A 127 0.35 -2.72 0.34
C PHE A 127 0.29 -2.78 -1.19
N PRO A 128 -0.05 -3.93 -1.83
CA PRO A 128 -0.24 -3.93 -3.27
C PRO A 128 -1.31 -2.98 -3.78
N GLN A 129 -2.38 -2.81 -3.01
CA GLN A 129 -3.46 -1.90 -3.39
C GLN A 129 -3.13 -0.44 -3.08
N VAL A 130 -2.27 -0.18 -2.09
CA VAL A 130 -1.65 1.14 -1.88
C VAL A 130 -0.83 1.53 -3.10
N MET A 131 0.12 0.68 -3.49
CA MET A 131 0.95 0.90 -4.67
C MET A 131 0.11 1.05 -5.95
N MET A 132 -0.91 0.22 -6.15
CA MET A 132 -1.83 0.38 -7.28
C MET A 132 -2.56 1.73 -7.27
N GLY A 133 -2.94 2.25 -6.10
CA GLY A 133 -3.53 3.57 -5.95
C GLY A 133 -2.57 4.68 -6.39
N ILE A 134 -1.32 4.61 -5.92
CA ILE A 134 -0.26 5.58 -6.24
C ILE A 134 0.10 5.53 -7.73
N LEU A 135 0.42 4.34 -8.26
CA LEU A 135 0.81 4.14 -9.66
C LEU A 135 -0.31 4.59 -10.60
N SER A 136 -1.58 4.44 -10.21
CA SER A 136 -2.70 4.94 -11.01
C SER A 136 -2.74 6.47 -11.11
N LYS A 137 -2.26 7.21 -10.10
CA LYS A 137 -2.19 8.68 -10.14
C LYS A 137 -1.12 9.17 -11.10
N VAL A 138 0.07 8.59 -11.00
CA VAL A 138 1.22 8.96 -11.84
C VAL A 138 1.20 8.32 -13.24
N ARG A 139 0.23 7.42 -13.50
CA ARG A 139 0.12 6.64 -14.74
C ARG A 139 0.30 7.46 -16.01
N ARG A 140 -0.41 8.58 -16.12
CA ARG A 140 -0.38 9.41 -17.34
C ARG A 140 0.91 10.22 -17.46
N LYS A 141 1.47 10.66 -16.33
CA LYS A 141 2.69 11.47 -16.27
C LYS A 141 3.92 10.63 -16.63
N LEU A 142 3.93 9.38 -16.20
CA LEU A 142 5.02 8.42 -16.41
C LEU A 142 4.75 7.45 -17.57
N GLU A 143 3.73 7.72 -18.38
CA GLU A 143 3.38 6.94 -19.58
C GLU A 143 3.16 5.43 -19.36
N PHE A 144 2.64 5.05 -18.19
CA PHE A 144 2.36 3.65 -17.86
C PHE A 144 1.12 3.13 -18.60
N SER A 145 1.29 2.17 -19.51
CA SER A 145 0.21 1.62 -20.34
C SER A 145 -0.56 0.48 -19.67
N ASN A 146 0.09 -0.41 -18.91
CA ASN A 146 -0.56 -1.59 -18.32
C ASN A 146 -0.22 -1.79 -16.85
N LEU A 147 -0.96 -1.10 -15.97
CA LEU A 147 -0.79 -1.27 -14.54
C LEU A 147 -1.39 -2.59 -14.04
N ARG A 148 -0.53 -3.55 -13.71
CA ARG A 148 -0.96 -4.85 -13.15
C ARG A 148 -0.01 -5.32 -12.04
N PHE A 149 -0.58 -5.70 -10.91
CA PHE A 149 0.17 -6.42 -9.88
C PHE A 149 0.50 -7.85 -10.36
N GLU A 150 1.79 -8.21 -10.41
CA GLU A 150 2.24 -9.52 -10.90
C GLU A 150 2.43 -10.53 -9.76
N GLY A 151 2.80 -10.08 -8.57
CA GLY A 151 2.92 -10.96 -7.42
C GLY A 151 3.91 -10.51 -6.35
N VAL A 152 4.14 -11.40 -5.40
CA VAL A 152 5.06 -11.23 -4.27
C VAL A 152 6.09 -12.35 -4.26
N GLN A 153 7.36 -11.99 -4.21
CA GLN A 153 8.46 -12.86 -3.85
C GLN A 153 8.78 -12.63 -2.37
N LYS A 154 8.70 -13.69 -1.56
CA LYS A 154 9.01 -13.63 -0.13
C LYS A 154 10.49 -13.89 0.08
N GLY A 155 11.15 -13.02 0.85
CA GLY A 155 12.53 -13.18 1.31
C GLY A 155 12.57 -13.79 2.71
N GLY A 156 13.50 -13.30 3.55
CA GLY A 156 13.54 -13.60 4.97
C GLY A 156 12.28 -13.16 5.74
N VAL A 157 12.26 -13.37 7.06
CA VAL A 157 11.12 -12.99 7.90
C VAL A 157 10.88 -11.49 7.83
N GLY A 158 9.74 -11.08 7.26
CA GLY A 158 9.36 -9.67 7.14
C GLY A 158 9.83 -8.98 5.85
N GLU A 159 10.60 -9.68 5.00
CA GLU A 159 11.07 -9.17 3.71
C GLU A 159 10.13 -9.61 2.57
N CYS A 160 9.69 -8.66 1.77
CA CYS A 160 8.89 -8.93 0.58
C CYS A 160 9.36 -8.06 -0.58
N ALA A 161 9.50 -8.69 -1.75
CA ALA A 161 9.64 -8.01 -3.02
C ALA A 161 8.34 -8.16 -3.81
N MET A 162 7.70 -7.05 -4.14
CA MET A 162 6.44 -7.01 -4.87
C MET A 162 6.65 -6.35 -6.22
N VAL A 163 6.01 -6.89 -7.26
CA VAL A 163 6.24 -6.48 -8.64
C VAL A 163 4.94 -6.01 -9.28
N TRP A 164 5.01 -4.85 -9.93
CA TRP A 164 3.96 -4.32 -10.80
C TRP A 164 4.50 -4.19 -12.21
N ASN A 165 3.76 -4.75 -13.16
CA ASN A 165 3.88 -4.40 -14.55
C ASN A 165 3.33 -2.98 -14.76
N VAL A 166 4.01 -2.19 -15.57
CA VAL A 166 3.57 -0.84 -15.95
C VAL A 166 3.61 -0.57 -17.46
N ASN A 167 4.00 -1.57 -18.28
CA ASN A 167 4.05 -1.50 -19.74
C ASN A 167 2.89 -2.26 -20.39
#